data_AF-A0A3N5W4H9-F1
#
_entry.id   AF-A0A3N5W4H9-F1
#
_cell.length_a   1.000
_cell.length_b   1.000
_cell.length_c   1.000
_cell.angle_alpha   90.00
_cell.angle_beta   90.00
_cell.angle_gamma   90.00
#
_symmetry.space_group_name_H-M   'P 1'
#
loop_
_entity.id
_entity.type
_entity.pdbx_description
1 polymer ?
#
loop_
_entity_poly.entity_id
_entity_poly.type
_entity_poly.pdbx_seq_one_letter_code
_entity_poly.pdbx_strand_id
1 'polypeptide(L)'
;MKRDAAKDRAAAIQELEKKLKWGGKLSWDRFDDRERDEAFRFAEGYKSFLDQAKTEREAVQEIVRLAREAGFQELSKKSRGKKFLFENKGRSAA
;
A
#
# COMPACT_ATOMS: atom_id res chain seq x y z
N MET A 1 -53.60 -4.55 16.57
CA MET A 1 -53.46 -4.36 15.10
C MET A 1 -52.39 -3.34 14.69
N LYS A 2 -52.29 -2.12 15.27
CA LYS A 2 -51.27 -1.13 14.85
C LYS A 2 -49.82 -1.41 15.33
N ARG A 3 -49.64 -2.25 16.36
CA ARG A 3 -48.31 -2.59 16.93
C ARG A 3 -47.50 -3.52 16.03
N ASP A 4 -48.16 -4.39 15.28
CA ASP A 4 -47.50 -5.42 14.46
C ASP A 4 -46.89 -4.82 13.19
N ALA A 5 -47.66 -3.97 12.49
CA ALA A 5 -47.18 -3.24 11.30
C ALA A 5 -46.00 -2.28 11.58
N ALA A 6 -45.92 -1.70 12.80
CA ALA A 6 -44.79 -0.87 13.20
C ALA A 6 -43.51 -1.69 13.41
N LYS A 7 -43.65 -2.92 13.91
CA LYS A 7 -42.55 -3.85 14.13
C LYS A 7 -42.00 -4.38 12.80
N ASP A 8 -42.89 -4.68 11.85
CA ASP A 8 -42.52 -5.11 10.50
C ASP A 8 -41.77 -4.02 9.74
N ARG A 9 -42.21 -2.76 9.90
CA ARG A 9 -41.53 -1.59 9.32
C ARG A 9 -40.14 -1.36 9.94
N ALA A 10 -40.00 -1.54 11.25
CA ALA A 10 -38.72 -1.43 11.93
C ALA A 10 -37.74 -2.52 11.46
N ALA A 11 -38.21 -3.76 11.29
CA ALA A 11 -37.41 -4.84 10.74
C ALA A 11 -36.95 -4.56 9.30
N ALA A 12 -37.85 -4.03 8.45
CA ALA A 12 -37.51 -3.64 7.08
C ALA A 12 -36.47 -2.52 7.03
N ILE A 13 -36.55 -1.53 7.93
CA ILE A 13 -35.57 -0.45 8.06
C ILE A 13 -34.20 -1.00 8.49
N GLN A 14 -34.16 -1.89 9.49
CA GLN A 14 -32.92 -2.52 9.95
C GLN A 14 -32.24 -3.35 8.84
N GLU A 15 -33.02 -4.01 8.00
CA GLU A 15 -32.50 -4.80 6.88
C GLU A 15 -31.98 -3.92 5.73
N LEU A 16 -32.69 -2.81 5.43
CA LEU A 16 -32.21 -1.79 4.50
C LEU A 16 -30.91 -1.16 5.02
N GLU A 17 -30.83 -0.84 6.31
CA GLU A 17 -29.61 -0.31 6.90
C GLU A 17 -28.42 -1.27 6.76
N LYS A 18 -28.61 -2.58 6.98
CA LYS A 18 -27.53 -3.56 6.79
C LYS A 18 -27.04 -3.65 5.34
N LYS A 19 -27.95 -3.48 4.36
CA LYS A 19 -27.62 -3.53 2.92
C LYS A 19 -26.98 -2.24 2.42
N LEU A 20 -27.41 -1.09 2.94
CA LEU A 20 -26.93 0.23 2.49
C LEU A 20 -25.72 0.73 3.28
N LYS A 21 -25.57 0.35 4.55
CA LYS A 21 -24.41 0.77 5.35
C LYS A 21 -23.17 0.05 4.84
N TRP A 22 -22.18 0.84 4.46
CA TRP A 22 -20.85 0.34 4.19
C TRP A 22 -20.21 -0.20 5.49
N GLY A 23 -20.30 -1.51 5.69
CA GLY A 23 -19.60 -2.22 6.75
C GLY A 23 -18.17 -2.50 6.31
N GLY A 24 -17.27 -1.53 6.51
CA GLY A 24 -15.86 -1.72 6.24
C GLY A 24 -15.30 -2.88 7.06
N LYS A 25 -14.95 -4.01 6.41
CA LYS A 25 -14.12 -5.05 7.03
C LYS A 25 -12.67 -4.58 7.11
N LEU A 26 -11.97 -4.93 8.19
CA LEU A 26 -10.53 -4.68 8.32
C LEU A 26 -9.78 -5.40 7.22
N SER A 27 -8.67 -4.83 6.74
CA SER A 27 -7.88 -5.43 5.65
C SER A 27 -7.40 -6.84 6.00
N TRP A 28 -6.99 -7.07 7.24
CA TRP A 28 -6.52 -8.38 7.71
C TRP A 28 -7.60 -9.48 7.68
N ASP A 29 -8.85 -9.10 7.97
CA ASP A 29 -10.00 -10.01 7.91
C ASP A 29 -10.43 -10.33 6.48
N ARG A 30 -9.93 -9.59 5.49
CA ARG A 30 -10.15 -9.84 4.06
C ARG A 30 -9.06 -10.72 3.45
N PHE A 31 -7.87 -10.73 4.04
CA PHE A 31 -6.74 -11.48 3.49
C PHE A 31 -6.92 -12.97 3.69
N ASP A 32 -6.72 -13.72 2.62
CA ASP A 32 -6.45 -15.15 2.71
C ASP A 32 -5.02 -15.44 3.20
N ASP A 33 -4.69 -16.72 3.42
CA ASP A 33 -3.38 -17.09 3.95
C ASP A 33 -2.23 -16.75 3.01
N ARG A 34 -2.47 -16.80 1.68
CA ARG A 34 -1.46 -16.42 0.69
C ARG A 34 -1.20 -14.91 0.72
N GLU A 35 -2.25 -14.09 0.79
CA GLU A 35 -2.14 -12.64 0.90
C GLU A 35 -1.43 -12.23 2.19
N ARG A 36 -1.66 -12.95 3.30
CA ARG A 36 -0.92 -12.76 4.55
C ARG A 36 0.58 -13.08 4.39
N ASP A 37 0.91 -14.19 3.73
CA ASP A 37 2.30 -14.56 3.46
C ASP A 37 3.01 -13.55 2.55
N GLU A 38 2.31 -13.04 1.52
CA GLU A 38 2.82 -11.96 0.66
C GLU A 38 3.02 -10.66 1.46
N ALA A 39 2.11 -10.32 2.38
CA ALA A 39 2.25 -9.18 3.27
C ALA A 39 3.47 -9.29 4.20
N PHE A 40 3.69 -10.46 4.81
CA PHE A 40 4.87 -10.71 5.63
C PHE A 40 6.17 -10.64 4.82
N ARG A 41 6.20 -11.22 3.63
CA ARG A 41 7.36 -11.15 2.73
C ARG A 41 7.71 -9.72 2.34
N PHE A 42 6.70 -8.91 2.03
CA PHE A 42 6.88 -7.48 1.80
C PHE A 42 7.45 -6.79 3.05
N ALA A 43 6.91 -7.10 4.23
CA ALA A 43 7.37 -6.52 5.49
C ALA A 43 8.84 -6.86 5.80
N GLU A 44 9.32 -8.07 5.49
CA GLU A 44 10.74 -8.42 5.66
C GLU A 44 11.66 -7.60 4.75
N GLY A 45 11.25 -7.36 3.50
CA GLY A 45 11.96 -6.44 2.60
C GLY A 45 11.97 -5.01 3.14
N TYR A 46 10.84 -4.54 3.67
CA TYR A 46 10.72 -3.22 4.27
C TYR A 46 11.60 -3.04 5.51
N LYS A 47 11.66 -4.04 6.41
CA LYS A 47 12.57 -4.03 7.57
C LYS A 47 14.02 -3.93 7.13
N SER A 48 14.41 -4.75 6.15
CA SER A 48 15.78 -4.75 5.59
C SER A 48 16.15 -3.38 5.02
N PHE A 49 15.22 -2.71 4.33
CA PHE A 49 15.41 -1.34 3.86
C PHE A 49 15.64 -0.37 5.01
N LEU A 50 14.81 -0.41 6.06
CA LEU A 50 14.94 0.46 7.23
C LEU A 50 16.26 0.24 7.99
N ASP A 51 16.76 -0.99 8.05
CA ASP A 51 18.04 -1.30 8.69
C ASP A 51 19.22 -0.63 7.97
N GLN A 52 19.13 -0.46 6.65
CA GLN A 52 20.14 0.24 5.84
C GLN A 52 19.91 1.76 5.79
N ALA A 53 18.66 2.22 5.84
CA ALA A 53 18.24 3.60 5.61
C ALA A 53 17.97 4.37 6.93
N LYS A 54 18.96 4.43 7.83
CA LYS A 54 18.79 5.06 9.16
C LYS A 54 18.73 6.59 9.10
N THR A 55 19.33 7.18 8.07
CA THR A 55 19.34 8.62 7.81
C THR A 55 18.81 8.92 6.40
N GLU A 56 18.40 10.17 6.16
CA GLU A 56 17.90 10.60 4.85
C GLU A 56 18.90 10.33 3.71
N ARG A 57 20.20 10.53 3.96
CA ARG A 57 21.25 10.29 2.96
C ARG A 57 21.40 8.80 2.63
N GLU A 58 21.35 7.95 3.65
CA GLU A 58 21.39 6.49 3.47
C GLU A 58 20.14 5.99 2.73
N ALA A 59 18.96 6.55 3.05
CA ALA A 59 17.73 6.24 2.34
C ALA A 59 17.83 6.58 0.85
N VAL A 60 18.36 7.76 0.51
CA VAL A 60 18.58 8.15 -0.89
C VAL A 60 19.56 7.20 -1.58
N GLN A 61 20.67 6.85 -0.92
CA GLN A 61 21.65 5.92 -1.48
C GLN A 61 21.05 4.52 -1.70
N GLU A 62 20.25 4.03 -0.76
CA GLU A 62 19.62 2.71 -0.85
C GLU A 62 18.54 2.68 -1.94
N ILE A 63 17.74 3.74 -2.07
CA ILE A 63 16.78 3.91 -3.17
C ILE A 63 17.50 3.90 -4.52
N VAL A 64 18.62 4.64 -4.64
CA VAL A 64 19.43 4.67 -5.86
C VAL A 64 19.98 3.28 -6.19
N ARG A 65 20.48 2.55 -5.18
CA ARG A 65 20.98 1.18 -5.35
C ARG A 65 19.90 0.24 -5.87
N LEU A 66 18.74 0.19 -5.20
CA LEU A 66 17.60 -0.64 -5.57
C LEU A 66 17.05 -0.27 -6.96
N ALA A 67 16.99 1.02 -7.29
CA ALA A 67 16.56 1.49 -8.61
C ALA A 67 17.54 1.02 -9.71
N ARG A 68 18.85 1.13 -9.49
CA ARG A 68 19.86 0.63 -10.44
C ARG A 68 19.74 -0.88 -10.64
N GLU A 69 19.51 -1.65 -9.58
CA GLU A 69 19.25 -3.10 -9.67
C GLU A 69 17.97 -3.44 -10.44
N ALA A 70 16.93 -2.61 -10.32
CA ALA A 70 15.69 -2.72 -11.10
C ALA A 70 15.82 -2.24 -12.57
N GLY A 71 17.02 -1.85 -12.99
CA GLY A 71 17.36 -1.43 -14.35
C GLY A 71 17.09 0.04 -14.64
N PHE A 72 16.96 0.89 -13.62
CA PHE A 72 16.91 2.33 -13.81
C PHE A 72 18.29 2.87 -14.16
N GLN A 73 18.32 3.80 -15.10
CA GLN A 73 19.53 4.45 -15.56
C GLN A 73 19.49 5.94 -15.26
N GLU A 74 20.66 6.55 -15.14
CA GLU A 74 20.76 7.98 -14.91
C GLU A 74 20.27 8.74 -16.15
N LEU A 75 19.44 9.76 -15.93
CA LEU A 75 18.88 10.54 -17.03
C LEU A 75 19.98 11.38 -17.70
N SER A 76 20.37 10.98 -18.89
CA SER A 76 21.30 11.67 -19.79
C SER A 76 20.65 12.02 -21.15
N LYS A 77 21.29 12.91 -21.92
CA LYS A 77 20.88 13.24 -23.30
C LYS A 77 20.88 12.02 -24.25
N LYS A 78 21.57 10.94 -23.90
CA LYS A 78 21.71 9.72 -24.72
C LYS A 78 20.81 8.57 -24.25
N SER A 79 20.07 8.76 -23.17
CA SER A 79 19.29 7.68 -22.56
C SER A 79 18.16 7.25 -23.48
N ARG A 80 18.01 5.94 -23.66
CA ARG A 80 16.93 5.32 -24.44
C ARG A 80 16.18 4.37 -23.52
N GLY A 81 14.86 4.55 -23.36
CA GLY A 81 14.04 3.73 -22.47
C GLY A 81 13.01 4.54 -21.69
N LYS A 82 12.41 3.91 -20.67
CA LYS A 82 11.37 4.51 -19.80
C LYS A 82 11.75 4.55 -18.30
N LYS A 83 12.85 3.93 -17.89
CA LYS A 83 13.28 3.82 -16.48
C LYS A 83 14.48 4.73 -16.22
N PHE A 84 14.22 5.90 -15.66
CA PHE A 84 15.26 6.88 -15.35
C PHE A 84 15.23 7.27 -13.89
N LEU A 85 16.41 7.57 -13.35
CA LEU A 85 16.61 8.04 -11.99
C LEU A 85 17.39 9.37 -12.01
N PHE A 86 16.98 10.29 -11.17
CA PHE A 86 17.63 11.57 -10.89
C PHE A 86 18.03 11.64 -9.42
N GLU A 87 19.32 11.77 -9.13
CA GLU A 87 19.84 11.90 -7.77
C GLU A 87 20.42 13.30 -7.52
N ASN A 88 19.99 13.97 -6.45
CA ASN A 88 20.50 15.29 -6.06
C ASN A 88 21.53 15.17 -4.91
N LYS A 89 22.76 14.74 -5.23
CA LYS A 89 23.89 14.69 -4.29
C LYS A 89 23.52 14.05 -2.94
N GLY A 90 22.81 12.92 -2.95
CA GLY A 90 22.36 12.23 -1.73
C GLY A 90 21.27 12.93 -0.91
N ARG A 91 20.61 13.98 -1.43
CA ARG A 91 19.49 14.68 -0.73
C ARG A 91 18.11 14.27 -1.22
N SER A 92 18.00 13.86 -2.48
CA SER A 92 16.74 13.39 -3.06
C SER A 92 16.99 12.45 -4.24
N ALA A 93 16.07 11.52 -4.46
CA ALA A 93 16.01 10.65 -5.63
C ALA A 93 14.61 10.74 -6.26
N ALA A 94 14.53 10.85 -7.59
CA ALA A 94 13.29 10.99 -8.36
C ALA A 94 13.34 10.22 -9.68
#